data_AF-A0AAE1WQI7-F1
#
_entry.id   AF-A0AAE1WQI7-F1
#
_cell.length_a   1.000
_cell.length_b   1.000
_cell.length_c   1.000
_cell.angle_alpha   90.00
_cell.angle_beta   90.00
_cell.angle_gamma   90.00
#
_symmetry.space_group_name_H-M   'P 1'
#
loop_
_entity.id
_entity.type
_entity.pdbx_description
1 polymer ?
#
loop_
_entity_poly.entity_id
_entity_poly.type
_entity_poly.pdbx_seq_one_letter_code
_entity_poly.pdbx_strand_id
1 'polypeptide(L)'
;MSEPMTPGMRFLTIDAELVRVYLRQKLIVRSLPHGFQKLFLDVTLYQHNPQDLVAMHEQLEEDQEDAKKPQVPELARAGEDNRQRILEDCWKRYADSGEQRPGHRVQEGFGFLRGRHSGGVKTEWKMHEY
;
A
#
# COMPACT_ATOMS: atom_id res chain seq x y z
N MET A 1 10.43 8.20 -20.39
CA MET A 1 9.12 7.78 -20.96
C MET A 1 8.96 6.31 -20.61
N SER A 2 8.13 5.97 -19.63
CA SER A 2 7.80 4.57 -19.34
C SER A 2 6.92 4.04 -20.47
N GLU A 3 7.36 2.98 -21.16
CA GLU A 3 6.54 2.32 -22.18
C GLU A 3 5.21 1.87 -21.57
N PRO A 4 4.07 2.09 -22.26
CA PRO A 4 2.79 1.62 -21.78
C PRO A 4 2.81 0.09 -21.72
N MET A 5 2.37 -0.48 -20.59
CA MET A 5 2.28 -1.94 -20.46
C MET A 5 1.35 -2.49 -21.53
N THR A 6 1.80 -3.54 -22.23
CA THR A 6 0.99 -4.22 -23.24
C THR A 6 -0.32 -4.71 -22.62
N PRO A 7 -1.47 -4.52 -23.28
CA PRO A 7 -2.75 -5.01 -22.77
C PRO A 7 -2.67 -6.48 -22.36
N GLY A 8 -3.07 -6.79 -21.13
CA GLY A 8 -3.00 -8.13 -20.56
C GLY A 8 -1.77 -8.40 -19.69
N MET A 9 -0.71 -7.59 -19.78
CA MET A 9 0.34 -7.61 -18.76
C MET A 9 -0.21 -7.07 -17.44
N ARG A 10 0.05 -7.79 -16.35
CA ARG A 10 -0.36 -7.43 -15.00
C ARG A 10 0.83 -7.52 -14.06
N PHE A 11 0.80 -6.73 -13.00
CA PHE A 11 1.76 -6.84 -11.91
C PHE A 11 1.45 -8.10 -11.09
N LEU A 12 2.17 -9.18 -11.36
CA LEU A 12 2.11 -10.45 -10.64
C LEU A 12 3.52 -10.75 -10.14
N THR A 13 3.78 -10.48 -8.87
CA THR A 13 5.09 -10.69 -8.25
C THR A 13 5.04 -11.81 -7.23
N ILE A 14 6.16 -12.49 -7.05
CA ILE A 14 6.36 -13.37 -5.89
C ILE A 14 6.99 -12.59 -4.73
N ASP A 15 6.80 -13.07 -3.50
CA ASP A 15 7.32 -12.44 -2.28
C ASP A 15 8.83 -12.13 -2.37
N ALA A 16 9.60 -13.06 -2.94
CA ALA A 16 11.04 -12.88 -3.13
C ALA A 16 11.39 -11.73 -4.08
N GLU A 17 10.57 -11.48 -5.11
CA GLU A 17 10.76 -10.36 -6.04
C GLU A 17 10.39 -9.04 -5.38
N LEU A 18 9.25 -8.97 -4.66
CA LEU A 18 8.84 -7.79 -3.89
C LEU A 18 9.98 -7.29 -3.00
N VAL A 19 10.60 -8.19 -2.23
CA VAL A 19 11.68 -7.82 -1.31
C VAL A 19 12.99 -7.49 -2.06
N ARG A 20 13.44 -8.38 -2.95
CA ARG A 20 14.80 -8.27 -3.54
C ARG A 20 14.90 -7.19 -4.62
N VAL A 21 13.85 -7.03 -5.41
CA VAL A 21 13.84 -6.15 -6.58
C VAL A 21 13.24 -4.80 -6.22
N TYR A 22 12.11 -4.74 -5.53
CA TYR A 22 11.41 -3.48 -5.29
C TYR A 22 11.82 -2.84 -3.98
N LEU A 23 11.61 -3.51 -2.85
CA LEU A 23 11.86 -2.95 -1.52
C LEU A 23 13.35 -2.64 -1.33
N ARG A 24 14.23 -3.61 -1.59
CA ARG A 24 15.68 -3.42 -1.44
C ARG A 24 16.21 -2.30 -2.34
N GLN A 25 15.74 -2.22 -3.59
CA GLN A 25 16.16 -1.15 -4.50
C GLN A 25 15.65 0.21 -4.03
N LYS A 26 14.40 0.28 -3.56
CA LYS A 26 13.84 1.51 -2.98
C LYS A 26 14.61 1.96 -1.74
N LEU A 27 15.06 1.05 -0.89
CA LEU A 27 15.85 1.39 0.30
C LEU A 27 17.29 1.84 -0.04
N ILE A 28 17.95 1.18 -0.99
CA ILE A 28 19.36 1.46 -1.34
C ILE A 28 19.48 2.64 -2.31
N VAL A 29 18.72 2.59 -3.41
CA VAL A 29 18.81 3.52 -4.54
C VAL A 29 17.79 4.66 -4.42
N ARG A 30 16.88 4.60 -3.43
CA ARG A 30 15.79 5.59 -3.25
C ARG A 30 14.91 5.76 -4.50
N SER A 31 14.87 4.73 -5.33
CA SER A 31 14.06 4.70 -6.55
C SER A 31 13.61 3.28 -6.85
N LEU A 32 12.48 3.17 -7.52
CA LEU A 32 11.94 1.91 -8.00
C LEU A 32 12.46 1.60 -9.42
N PRO A 33 12.43 0.32 -9.84
CA PRO A 33 12.72 -0.05 -11.22
C PRO A 33 11.95 0.81 -12.24
N HIS A 34 12.60 1.13 -13.35
CA HIS A 34 12.00 1.98 -14.39
C HIS A 34 10.68 1.37 -14.89
N GLY A 35 9.62 2.18 -14.95
CA GLY A 35 8.27 1.72 -15.32
C GLY A 35 7.41 1.22 -14.16
N PHE A 36 8.01 0.93 -12.99
CA PHE A 36 7.28 0.42 -11.81
C PHE A 36 7.04 1.49 -10.74
N GLN A 37 7.56 2.71 -10.91
CA GLN A 37 7.40 3.82 -9.97
C GLN A 37 5.93 4.15 -9.68
N LYS A 38 5.06 3.91 -10.66
CA LYS A 38 3.62 4.22 -10.58
C LYS A 38 2.79 3.14 -9.87
N LEU A 39 3.38 1.99 -9.55
CA LEU A 39 2.69 0.91 -8.85
C LEU A 39 2.79 1.01 -7.33
N PHE A 40 3.62 1.92 -6.83
CA PHE A 40 3.89 2.05 -5.40
C PHE A 40 3.63 3.48 -4.96
N LEU A 41 2.67 3.65 -4.05
CA LEU A 41 2.38 4.92 -3.41
C LEU A 41 3.22 5.06 -2.13
N ASP A 42 3.86 6.23 -1.95
CA ASP A 42 4.48 6.60 -0.68
C ASP A 42 3.43 7.24 0.25
N VAL A 43 2.98 6.49 1.25
CA VAL A 43 1.92 6.92 2.18
C VAL A 43 2.20 6.45 3.61
N THR A 44 1.74 7.21 4.59
CA THR A 44 1.80 6.80 6.00
C THR A 44 0.64 5.85 6.31
N LEU A 45 0.80 4.58 5.90
CA LEU A 45 -0.28 3.59 5.81
C LEU A 45 -1.20 3.48 7.04
N TYR A 46 -0.66 3.49 8.25
CA TYR A 46 -1.47 3.33 9.48
C TYR A 46 -2.33 4.55 9.83
N GLN A 47 -2.21 5.64 9.08
CA GLN A 47 -3.05 6.83 9.22
C GLN A 47 -4.25 6.82 8.27
N HIS A 48 -4.52 5.70 7.59
CA HIS A 48 -5.58 5.60 6.60
C HIS A 48 -6.37 4.30 6.74
N ASN A 49 -7.67 4.39 6.44
CA ASN A 49 -8.50 3.21 6.27
C ASN A 49 -8.19 2.56 4.91
N PRO A 50 -8.41 1.25 4.75
CA PRO A 50 -8.14 0.57 3.49
C PRO A 50 -8.94 1.13 2.31
N GLN A 51 -10.15 1.64 2.55
CA GLN A 51 -10.95 2.34 1.52
C GLN A 51 -10.26 3.61 1.02
N ASP A 52 -9.69 4.40 1.93
CA ASP A 52 -8.97 5.62 1.58
C ASP A 52 -7.70 5.28 0.78
N LEU A 53 -7.02 4.19 1.16
CA LEU A 53 -5.83 3.70 0.45
C LEU A 53 -6.15 3.27 -1.00
N VAL A 54 -7.31 2.64 -1.24
CA VAL A 54 -7.75 2.30 -2.60
C VAL A 54 -8.04 3.57 -3.41
N ALA A 55 -8.77 4.52 -2.85
CA ALA A 55 -9.08 5.78 -3.53
C ALA A 55 -7.79 6.54 -3.91
N MET A 56 -6.80 6.59 -3.01
CA MET A 56 -5.51 7.22 -3.32
C MET A 56 -4.74 6.50 -4.45
N HIS A 57 -4.87 5.18 -4.55
CA HIS A 57 -4.25 4.41 -5.63
C HIS A 57 -5.00 4.60 -6.96
N GLU A 58 -6.33 4.65 -6.96
CA GLU A 58 -7.13 4.93 -8.16
C GLU A 58 -6.85 6.34 -8.70
N GLN A 59 -6.72 7.33 -7.83
CA GLN A 59 -6.32 8.70 -8.23
C GLN A 59 -4.93 8.72 -8.87
N LEU A 60 -4.00 7.90 -8.37
CA LEU A 60 -2.68 7.74 -9.00
C LEU A 60 -2.82 7.16 -10.43
N GLU A 61 -3.83 6.35 -10.73
CA GLU A 61 -4.11 5.85 -12.08
C GLU A 61 -4.80 6.91 -12.96
N GLU A 62 -5.77 7.66 -12.44
CA GLU A 62 -6.52 8.70 -13.18
C GLU A 62 -5.66 9.92 -13.53
N ASP A 63 -4.83 10.41 -12.60
CA ASP A 63 -3.86 11.49 -12.86
C ASP A 63 -2.87 11.12 -13.99
N GLN A 64 -2.76 9.85 -14.36
CA GLN A 64 -1.96 9.39 -15.51
C GLN A 64 -2.69 9.54 -16.85
N GLU A 65 -4.01 9.40 -16.89
CA GLU A 65 -4.80 9.64 -18.11
C GLU A 65 -4.84 11.16 -18.42
N ASP A 66 -4.91 11.98 -17.37
CA ASP A 66 -4.96 13.44 -17.46
C ASP A 66 -3.59 14.16 -17.39
N ALA A 67 -2.48 13.40 -17.46
CA ALA A 67 -1.09 13.91 -17.42
C ALA A 67 -0.67 14.71 -18.69
N LYS A 68 -1.46 15.72 -19.05
CA LYS A 68 -1.04 16.92 -19.80
C LYS A 68 -0.87 18.15 -18.91
N LYS A 69 -1.06 18.07 -17.59
CA LYS A 69 -0.75 19.17 -16.67
C LYS A 69 -0.01 18.69 -15.42
N PRO A 70 1.09 19.34 -15.01
CA PRO A 70 1.69 19.08 -13.72
C PRO A 70 0.83 19.81 -12.67
N GLN A 71 0.02 19.06 -11.92
CA GLN A 71 -0.52 19.55 -10.67
C GLN A 71 0.21 18.84 -9.54
N VAL A 72 0.85 19.64 -8.69
CA VAL A 72 1.37 19.18 -7.41
C VAL A 72 0.15 18.71 -6.61
N PRO A 73 0.07 17.44 -6.15
CA PRO A 73 -1.07 16.98 -5.38
C PRO A 73 -1.15 17.81 -4.10
N GLU A 74 -2.19 18.64 -4.00
CA GLU A 74 -2.47 19.46 -2.83
C GLU A 74 -2.99 18.55 -1.71
N LEU A 75 -2.06 17.84 -1.07
CA LEU A 75 -2.29 16.96 0.05
C LEU A 75 -2.52 17.79 1.33
N ALA A 76 -3.63 18.54 1.38
CA ALA A 76 -3.90 19.49 2.45
C ALA A 76 -5.36 19.50 2.95
N ARG A 77 -6.10 18.37 2.85
CA ARG A 77 -7.48 18.30 3.38
C ARG A 77 -7.82 17.06 4.23
N ALA A 78 -6.84 16.26 4.65
CA ALA A 78 -7.05 15.14 5.58
C ALA A 78 -6.85 15.54 7.06
N GLY A 79 -7.37 16.71 7.46
CA GLY A 79 -6.94 17.40 8.69
C GLY A 79 -7.47 16.83 10.01
N GLU A 80 -8.75 16.44 10.10
CA GLU A 80 -9.37 16.22 11.42
C GLU A 80 -10.33 15.01 11.49
N ASP A 81 -11.14 14.76 10.46
CA ASP A 81 -12.13 13.66 10.46
C ASP A 81 -11.49 12.25 10.39
N ASN A 82 -10.38 12.08 9.68
CA ASN A 82 -9.76 10.76 9.56
C ASN A 82 -9.14 10.29 10.89
N ARG A 83 -8.63 11.21 11.71
CA ARG A 83 -8.04 10.89 13.02
C ARG A 83 -9.07 10.30 13.99
N GLN A 84 -10.33 10.73 13.93
CA GLN A 84 -11.40 10.18 14.76
C GLN A 84 -11.85 8.78 14.30
N ARG A 85 -11.91 8.50 12.99
CA ARG A 85 -12.22 7.14 12.47
C ARG A 85 -11.14 6.11 12.80
N ILE A 86 -9.86 6.51 12.81
CA ILE A 86 -8.72 5.62 13.10
C ILE A 86 -8.61 5.27 14.58
N LEU A 87 -9.19 6.07 15.49
CA LEU A 87 -9.21 5.75 16.92
C LEU A 87 -10.10 4.52 17.24
N GLU A 88 -11.03 4.19 16.34
CA GLU A 88 -11.91 3.04 16.49
C GLU A 88 -11.45 1.85 15.65
N ASP A 89 -10.98 2.08 14.43
CA ASP A 89 -10.58 1.03 13.49
C ASP A 89 -9.08 0.68 13.62
N CYS A 90 -8.70 -0.59 13.48
CA CYS A 90 -7.30 -0.97 13.60
C CYS A 90 -6.86 -2.16 12.72
N TRP A 91 -5.58 -2.17 12.37
CA TRP A 91 -4.91 -3.32 11.77
C TRP A 91 -4.45 -4.28 12.87
N LYS A 92 -4.83 -5.56 12.77
CA LYS A 92 -4.45 -6.60 13.72
C LYS A 92 -3.76 -7.75 13.02
N ARG A 93 -2.63 -8.19 13.57
CA ARG A 93 -1.85 -9.30 13.03
C ARG A 93 -2.64 -10.60 13.07
N TYR A 94 -2.53 -11.42 12.02
CA TYR A 94 -3.01 -12.80 12.07
C TYR A 94 -2.18 -13.59 13.08
N ALA A 95 -2.81 -14.50 13.81
CA ALA A 95 -2.11 -15.35 14.78
C ALA A 95 -1.11 -16.31 14.11
N ASP A 96 -1.29 -16.60 12.82
CA ASP A 96 -0.55 -17.60 12.04
C ASP A 96 0.32 -16.96 10.94
N SER A 97 0.76 -15.71 11.13
CA SER A 97 1.59 -15.02 10.14
C SER A 97 3.03 -15.58 10.14
N GLY A 98 3.31 -16.49 9.22
CA GLY A 98 4.63 -16.80 8.63
C GLY A 98 5.70 -17.38 9.56
N GLU A 99 6.07 -18.65 9.34
CA GLU A 99 7.21 -19.30 10.01
C GLU A 99 8.55 -18.67 9.59
N GLN A 100 9.39 -18.34 10.58
CA GLN A 100 10.65 -17.63 10.38
C GLN A 100 11.69 -18.54 9.70
N ARG A 101 12.04 -18.26 8.44
CA ARG A 101 13.23 -18.85 7.81
C ARG A 101 14.42 -17.90 7.92
N PRO A 102 15.59 -18.37 8.38
CA PRO A 102 16.77 -17.53 8.51
C PRO A 102 17.17 -16.94 7.14
N GLY A 103 17.25 -15.61 7.06
CA GLY A 103 17.60 -14.87 5.84
C GLY A 103 16.41 -14.34 5.02
N HIS A 104 15.18 -14.76 5.32
CA HIS A 104 13.95 -14.32 4.67
C HIS A 104 12.97 -13.88 5.75
N ARG A 105 13.21 -12.69 6.30
CA ARG A 105 12.17 -12.03 7.09
C ARG A 105 11.09 -11.56 6.12
N VAL A 106 9.91 -11.34 6.65
CA VAL A 106 8.86 -10.49 6.09
C VAL A 106 7.83 -11.13 5.16
N GLN A 107 6.82 -11.72 5.80
CA GLN A 107 5.43 -11.53 5.40
C GLN A 107 4.59 -11.56 6.69
N GLU A 108 4.40 -10.40 7.33
CA GLU A 108 3.42 -10.32 8.43
C GLU A 108 2.06 -9.99 7.84
N GLY A 109 1.08 -10.88 8.07
CA GLY A 109 -0.28 -10.69 7.60
C GLY A 109 -1.12 -9.96 8.64
N PHE A 110 -1.84 -8.92 8.23
CA PHE A 110 -2.76 -8.15 9.05
C PHE A 110 -4.17 -8.19 8.48
N GLY A 111 -5.16 -8.27 9.36
CA GLY A 111 -6.57 -8.05 9.04
C GLY A 111 -7.04 -6.72 9.62
N PHE A 112 -7.92 -6.03 8.89
CA PHE A 112 -8.50 -4.79 9.38
C PHE A 112 -9.78 -5.05 10.20
N LEU A 113 -9.87 -4.48 11.39
CA LEU A 113 -11.06 -4.47 12.22
C LEU A 113 -11.69 -3.08 12.21
N ARG A 114 -13.01 -3.06 12.01
CA ARG A 114 -13.81 -1.85 12.12
C ARG A 114 -14.44 -1.76 13.51
N GLY A 115 -14.26 -0.65 14.20
CA GLY A 115 -14.78 -0.38 15.53
C GLY A 115 -13.83 -0.83 16.64
N ARG A 116 -14.05 -0.24 17.82
CA ARG A 116 -13.14 -0.30 18.98
C ARG A 116 -12.59 -1.70 19.27
N HIS A 117 -11.28 -1.78 19.49
CA HIS A 117 -10.42 -2.98 19.62
C HIS A 117 -11.02 -4.24 20.31
N SER A 118 -11.94 -4.12 21.27
CA SER A 118 -12.55 -5.25 22.00
C SER A 118 -13.91 -5.72 21.45
N GLY A 119 -14.54 -4.97 20.54
CA GLY A 119 -15.84 -5.28 19.93
C GLY A 119 -15.89 -5.04 18.41
N GLY A 120 -14.74 -4.79 17.80
CA GLY A 120 -14.64 -4.50 16.36
C GLY A 120 -15.05 -5.68 15.49
N VAL A 121 -15.71 -5.37 14.37
CA VAL A 121 -16.11 -6.35 13.35
C VAL A 121 -14.92 -6.58 12.44
N LYS A 122 -14.50 -7.85 12.34
CA LYS A 122 -13.46 -8.25 11.37
C LYS A 122 -13.97 -7.98 9.96
N THR A 123 -13.15 -7.33 9.16
CA THR A 123 -13.42 -7.10 7.74
C THR A 123 -12.64 -8.08 6.86
N GLU A 124 -12.96 -8.09 5.56
CA GLU A 124 -12.24 -8.91 4.57
C GLU A 124 -10.93 -8.28 4.09
N TRP A 125 -10.60 -7.06 4.55
CA TRP A 125 -9.34 -6.41 4.20
C TRP A 125 -8.16 -7.14 4.81
N LYS A 126 -7.17 -7.41 3.96
CA LYS A 126 -5.91 -8.05 4.31
C LYS A 126 -4.75 -7.17 3.87
N MET A 127 -3.68 -7.19 4.65
CA MET A 127 -2.42 -6.55 4.33
C MET A 127 -1.30 -7.55 4.56
N HIS A 128 -0.33 -7.55 3.66
CA HIS A 128 0.91 -8.29 3.80
C HIS A 128 2.03 -7.27 3.90
N GLU A 129 2.67 -7.19 5.06
CA GLU A 129 3.82 -6.33 5.31
C GLU A 129 5.10 -7.08 4.92
N TYR A 130 5.96 -6.42 4.14
CA TYR A 130 7.23 -6.93 3.58
C TYR A 130 8.41 -6.01 3.88
#